data_AF-A0A522E7R8-F1
#
_entry.id   AF-A0A522E7R8-F1
#
_cell.length_a   1.000
_cell.length_b   1.000
_cell.length_c   1.000
_cell.angle_alpha   90.00
_cell.angle_beta   90.00
_cell.angle_gamma   90.00
#
_symmetry.space_group_name_H-M   'P 1'
#
loop_
_entity.id
_entity.type
_entity.pdbx_description
1 polymer ?
#
loop_
_entity_poly.entity_id
_entity_poly.type
_entity_poly.pdbx_seq_one_letter_code
_entity_poly.pdbx_strand_id
1 'polypeptide(L)'
;MNIHSLLRFHHLLALLMLVFSLAAHGGQDPAPQPWLDALNTLKQGSMPKREQAIIKLAGIKDAHNLAILQALLDGRLFTVKSDARLVIGTDNHQGFDLIDAVNGESLGAVDHDAVTKINLTNKMRGTLRKIIGQLELSADDPTVRLAAVKAMAREADEKVLELLRERVDKEQDEDVRLAINVALLLQDMDSDDKALRIKAIEALKAHNSHDVVNRLNAMVEKDENGAYLEPDSE
;
A
#
# COMPACT_ATOMS: atom_id res chain seq x y z
N MET A 1 -25.65 4.68 -62.96
CA MET A 1 -25.37 4.01 -61.67
C MET A 1 -26.66 4.00 -60.87
N ASN A 2 -27.22 2.81 -60.58
CA ASN A 2 -28.62 2.62 -60.18
C ASN A 2 -28.93 3.12 -58.76
N ILE A 3 -29.88 4.05 -58.64
CA ILE A 3 -30.35 4.68 -57.38
C ILE A 3 -30.87 3.63 -56.38
N HIS A 4 -31.40 2.49 -56.86
CA HIS A 4 -31.85 1.38 -56.01
C HIS A 4 -30.73 0.62 -55.29
N SER A 5 -29.47 0.70 -55.75
CA SER A 5 -28.33 0.06 -55.05
C SER A 5 -27.85 0.87 -53.85
N LEU A 6 -28.02 2.20 -53.88
CA LEU A 6 -27.65 3.12 -52.80
C LEU A 6 -28.59 3.01 -51.59
N LEU A 7 -29.89 2.77 -51.82
CA LEU A 7 -30.87 2.58 -50.73
C LEU A 7 -30.66 1.27 -49.95
N ARG A 8 -30.28 0.19 -50.65
CA ARG A 8 -29.99 -1.11 -50.00
C ARG A 8 -28.71 -1.09 -49.16
N PHE A 9 -27.74 -0.27 -49.54
CA PHE A 9 -26.49 -0.08 -48.79
C PHE A 9 -26.71 0.71 -47.49
N HIS A 10 -27.62 1.69 -47.48
CA HIS A 10 -27.99 2.44 -46.27
C HIS A 10 -28.72 1.58 -45.23
N HIS A 11 -29.59 0.66 -45.66
CA HIS A 11 -30.26 -0.26 -44.73
C HIS A 11 -29.31 -1.32 -44.16
N LEU A 12 -28.30 -1.77 -44.90
CA LEU A 12 -27.26 -2.68 -44.41
C LEU A 12 -26.31 -1.99 -43.40
N LEU A 13 -26.02 -0.70 -43.61
CA LEU A 13 -25.17 0.10 -42.71
C LEU A 13 -25.89 0.48 -41.41
N ALA A 14 -27.21 0.75 -41.47
CA ALA A 14 -28.03 1.05 -40.29
C ALA A 14 -28.23 -0.19 -39.38
N LEU A 15 -28.27 -1.40 -39.95
CA LEU A 15 -28.36 -2.64 -39.17
C LEU A 15 -27.02 -3.00 -38.49
N LEU A 16 -25.88 -2.62 -39.08
CA LEU A 16 -24.55 -2.84 -38.49
C LEU A 16 -24.25 -1.88 -37.31
N MET A 17 -24.79 -0.66 -37.34
CA MET A 17 -24.70 0.31 -36.24
C MET A 17 -25.57 -0.05 -35.02
N LEU A 18 -26.64 -0.83 -35.20
CA LEU A 18 -27.51 -1.26 -34.09
C LEU A 18 -26.89 -2.39 -33.25
N VAL A 19 -25.98 -3.20 -33.83
CA VAL A 19 -25.35 -4.34 -33.14
C VAL A 19 -24.09 -3.93 -32.37
N PHE A 20 -23.45 -2.81 -32.72
CA PHE A 20 -22.24 -2.35 -32.03
C PHE A 20 -22.50 -1.55 -30.74
N SER A 21 -23.76 -1.21 -30.44
CA SER A 21 -24.13 -0.45 -29.23
C SER A 21 -24.31 -1.33 -27.98
N LEU A 22 -24.22 -2.66 -28.09
CA LEU A 22 -24.41 -3.56 -26.94
C LEU A 22 -23.10 -3.99 -26.24
N ALA A 23 -21.93 -3.64 -26.76
CA ALA A 23 -20.64 -4.08 -26.19
C ALA A 23 -19.92 -3.02 -25.34
N ALA A 24 -20.55 -1.86 -25.10
CA ALA A 24 -19.94 -0.75 -24.34
C ALA A 24 -20.66 -0.43 -23.03
N HIS A 25 -21.38 -1.39 -22.44
CA HIS A 25 -21.69 -1.31 -21.01
C HIS A 25 -20.47 -1.83 -20.27
N GLY A 26 -19.51 -0.94 -20.00
CA GLY A 26 -18.48 -1.13 -18.99
C GLY A 26 -19.13 -1.16 -17.59
N GLY A 27 -19.99 -2.16 -17.36
CA GLY A 27 -20.45 -2.48 -16.03
C GLY A 27 -19.24 -2.92 -15.23
N GLN A 28 -18.82 -2.10 -14.26
CA GLN A 28 -17.96 -2.59 -13.20
C GLN A 28 -18.63 -3.83 -12.63
N ASP A 29 -17.97 -4.98 -12.70
CA ASP A 29 -18.44 -6.17 -12.02
C ASP A 29 -18.72 -5.80 -10.56
N PRO A 30 -19.89 -6.18 -10.00
CA PRO A 30 -20.21 -5.85 -8.63
C PRO A 30 -19.11 -6.38 -7.71
N ALA A 31 -18.65 -5.53 -6.78
CA ALA A 31 -17.55 -5.87 -5.90
C ALA A 31 -17.79 -7.23 -5.21
N PRO A 32 -16.75 -8.09 -5.04
CA PRO A 32 -16.93 -9.43 -4.51
C PRO A 32 -17.62 -9.43 -3.14
N GLN A 33 -18.65 -10.27 -2.95
CA GLN A 33 -19.41 -10.31 -1.70
C GLN A 33 -18.52 -10.48 -0.45
N PRO A 34 -17.47 -11.33 -0.43
CA PRO A 34 -16.59 -11.45 0.73
C PRO A 34 -15.88 -10.15 1.13
N TRP A 35 -15.62 -9.27 0.16
CA TRP A 35 -15.01 -7.96 0.34
C TRP A 35 -16.00 -6.96 0.94
N LEU A 36 -17.21 -6.89 0.38
CA LEU A 36 -18.31 -6.09 0.93
C LEU A 36 -18.64 -6.49 2.37
N ASP A 37 -18.65 -7.78 2.69
CA ASP A 37 -18.86 -8.28 4.05
C ASP A 37 -17.75 -7.85 5.02
N ALA A 38 -16.49 -7.82 4.53
CA ALA A 38 -15.35 -7.35 5.30
C ALA A 38 -15.44 -5.84 5.58
N LEU A 39 -15.82 -5.03 4.58
CA LEU A 39 -16.06 -3.59 4.75
C LEU A 39 -17.22 -3.32 5.73
N ASN A 40 -18.30 -4.10 5.65
CA ASN A 40 -19.39 -4.00 6.61
C ASN A 40 -18.93 -4.36 8.03
N THR A 41 -18.11 -5.40 8.18
CA THR A 41 -17.53 -5.78 9.47
C THR A 41 -16.58 -4.70 10.01
N LEU A 42 -15.80 -4.07 9.14
CA LEU A 42 -14.93 -2.93 9.48
C LEU A 42 -15.75 -1.75 9.99
N LYS A 43 -16.88 -1.46 9.33
CA LYS A 43 -17.80 -0.37 9.68
C LYS A 43 -18.39 -0.53 11.08
N GLN A 44 -19.06 -1.66 11.33
CA GLN A 44 -19.94 -1.82 12.49
C GLN A 44 -19.50 -2.89 13.51
N GLY A 45 -18.39 -3.58 13.25
CA GLY A 45 -17.88 -4.64 14.14
C GLY A 45 -17.34 -4.10 15.46
N SER A 46 -17.30 -4.98 16.47
CA SER A 46 -16.50 -4.75 17.68
C SER A 46 -15.01 -4.63 17.34
N MET A 47 -14.18 -4.11 18.24
CA MET A 47 -12.73 -3.97 17.98
C MET A 47 -12.06 -5.27 17.50
N PRO A 48 -12.33 -6.45 18.11
CA PRO A 48 -11.81 -7.72 17.57
C PRO A 48 -12.30 -8.05 16.17
N LYS A 49 -13.59 -7.80 15.88
CA LYS A 49 -14.16 -8.04 14.54
C LYS A 49 -13.57 -7.09 13.49
N ARG A 50 -13.27 -5.84 13.86
CA ARG A 50 -12.57 -4.90 12.97
C ARG A 50 -11.15 -5.36 12.66
N GLU A 51 -10.42 -5.87 13.65
CA GLU A 51 -9.07 -6.42 13.42
C GLU A 51 -9.12 -7.59 12.44
N GLN A 52 -10.09 -8.50 12.59
CA GLN A 52 -10.35 -9.57 11.62
C GLN A 52 -10.73 -9.06 10.23
N ALA A 53 -11.53 -7.99 10.15
CA ALA A 53 -11.91 -7.38 8.88
C ALA A 53 -10.70 -6.79 8.14
N ILE A 54 -9.79 -6.12 8.85
CA ILE A 54 -8.54 -5.59 8.28
C ILE A 54 -7.71 -6.72 7.66
N ILE A 55 -7.51 -7.81 8.41
CA ILE A 55 -6.76 -8.98 7.93
C ILE A 55 -7.44 -9.60 6.70
N LYS A 56 -8.77 -9.73 6.74
CA LYS A 56 -9.55 -10.29 5.62
C LYS A 56 -9.47 -9.41 4.37
N LEU A 57 -9.55 -8.09 4.52
CA LEU A 57 -9.40 -7.15 3.40
C LEU A 57 -8.04 -7.30 2.75
N ALA A 58 -6.96 -7.35 3.54
CA ALA A 58 -5.61 -7.54 3.02
C ALA A 58 -5.40 -8.86 2.27
N GLY A 59 -6.14 -9.92 2.62
CA GLY A 59 -6.12 -11.20 1.91
C GLY A 59 -6.94 -11.23 0.61
N ILE A 60 -7.75 -10.20 0.34
CA ILE A 60 -8.55 -10.09 -0.89
C ILE A 60 -7.79 -9.20 -1.87
N LYS A 61 -7.62 -9.65 -3.12
CA LYS A 61 -7.04 -8.83 -4.17
C LYS A 61 -8.08 -7.83 -4.69
N ASP A 62 -8.05 -6.60 -4.18
CA ASP A 62 -8.86 -5.48 -4.63
C ASP A 62 -8.00 -4.20 -4.66
N ALA A 63 -8.13 -3.40 -5.73
CA ALA A 63 -7.31 -2.21 -5.94
C ALA A 63 -7.59 -1.10 -4.92
N HIS A 64 -8.78 -1.07 -4.32
CA HIS A 64 -9.17 -0.04 -3.35
C HIS A 64 -8.66 -0.33 -1.94
N ASN A 65 -8.25 -1.57 -1.64
CA ASN A 65 -7.84 -1.98 -0.29
C ASN A 65 -6.75 -1.11 0.30
N LEU A 66 -5.71 -0.80 -0.48
CA LEU A 66 -4.61 0.02 0.00
C LEU A 66 -5.10 1.42 0.38
N ALA A 67 -5.92 2.06 -0.46
CA ALA A 67 -6.49 3.38 -0.19
C ALA A 67 -7.40 3.38 1.05
N ILE A 68 -8.26 2.37 1.20
CA ILE A 68 -9.17 2.24 2.35
C ILE A 68 -8.39 2.02 3.65
N LEU A 69 -7.41 1.10 3.64
CA LEU A 69 -6.62 0.77 4.83
C LEU A 69 -5.70 1.93 5.22
N GLN A 70 -5.13 2.65 4.26
CA GLN A 70 -4.36 3.87 4.52
C GLN A 70 -5.25 4.96 5.11
N ALA A 71 -6.42 5.21 4.53
CA ALA A 71 -7.39 6.17 5.07
C ALA A 71 -7.81 5.79 6.51
N LEU A 72 -7.96 4.50 6.80
CA LEU A 72 -8.26 4.02 8.15
C LEU A 72 -7.09 4.30 9.11
N LEU A 73 -5.84 4.05 8.69
CA LEU A 73 -4.65 4.31 9.49
C LEU A 73 -4.50 5.80 9.81
N ASP A 74 -4.72 6.65 8.79
CA ASP A 74 -4.66 8.11 8.88
C ASP A 74 -5.86 8.69 9.65
N GLY A 75 -6.87 7.87 9.94
CA GLY A 75 -8.10 8.30 10.58
C GLY A 75 -8.95 9.22 9.71
N ARG A 76 -8.90 9.01 8.40
CA ARG A 76 -9.67 9.64 7.32
C ARG A 76 -10.78 8.74 6.77
N LEU A 77 -10.99 7.56 7.35
CA LEU A 77 -12.11 6.68 7.00
C LEU A 77 -13.32 6.94 7.91
N PHE A 78 -14.46 7.21 7.30
CA PHE A 78 -15.68 7.62 8.00
C PHE A 78 -16.93 6.88 7.51
N THR A 79 -18.01 6.99 8.28
CA THR A 79 -19.37 6.68 7.83
C THR A 79 -20.23 7.93 7.79
N VAL A 80 -20.98 8.12 6.70
CA VAL A 80 -21.98 9.19 6.62
C VAL A 80 -23.17 8.87 7.54
N LYS A 81 -23.64 9.83 8.35
CA LYS A 81 -24.68 9.59 9.35
C LYS A 81 -26.07 9.31 8.75
N SER A 82 -26.36 9.85 7.57
CA SER A 82 -27.68 9.73 6.93
C SER A 82 -27.94 8.37 6.29
N ASP A 83 -26.92 7.73 5.70
CA ASP A 83 -27.06 6.48 4.94
C ASP A 83 -26.05 5.38 5.33
N ALA A 84 -25.21 5.63 6.33
CA ALA A 84 -24.17 4.72 6.80
C ALA A 84 -23.17 4.27 5.71
N ARG A 85 -23.00 5.06 4.65
CA ARG A 85 -22.03 4.83 3.58
C ARG A 85 -20.60 4.99 4.08
N LEU A 86 -19.70 4.12 3.63
CA LEU A 86 -18.27 4.18 3.96
C LEU A 86 -17.58 5.17 3.01
N VAL A 87 -16.88 6.16 3.55
CA VAL A 87 -16.27 7.25 2.78
C VAL A 87 -14.86 7.55 3.26
N ILE A 88 -14.00 8.02 2.36
CA ILE A 88 -12.70 8.60 2.69
C ILE A 88 -12.85 10.12 2.63
N GLY A 89 -12.48 10.81 3.71
CA GLY A 89 -12.59 12.27 3.81
C GLY A 89 -11.22 12.95 3.74
N THR A 90 -11.14 14.03 2.98
CA THR A 90 -10.00 14.96 3.00
C THR A 90 -10.46 16.27 3.64
N ASP A 91 -9.78 16.71 4.69
CA ASP A 91 -10.12 17.95 5.40
C ASP A 91 -9.94 19.15 4.46
N ASN A 92 -10.97 19.99 4.35
CA ASN A 92 -10.98 21.19 3.52
C ASN A 92 -11.15 22.49 4.36
N HIS A 93 -10.82 22.42 5.65
CA HIS A 93 -10.97 23.44 6.69
C HIS A 93 -12.42 23.74 7.13
N GLN A 94 -13.41 23.52 6.26
CA GLN A 94 -14.83 23.72 6.57
C GLN A 94 -15.53 22.40 6.92
N GLY A 95 -14.93 21.28 6.53
CA GLY A 95 -15.50 19.95 6.61
C GLY A 95 -14.60 18.93 5.92
N PHE A 96 -15.21 17.96 5.25
CA PHE A 96 -14.51 16.97 4.46
C PHE A 96 -15.00 16.94 3.02
N ASP A 97 -14.07 16.92 2.07
CA ASP A 97 -14.33 16.45 0.72
C ASP A 97 -14.36 14.92 0.74
N LEU A 98 -15.51 14.34 0.38
CA LEU A 98 -15.75 12.91 0.45
C LEU A 98 -15.58 12.21 -0.89
N ILE A 99 -14.93 11.05 -0.84
CA ILE A 99 -15.03 10.02 -1.88
C ILE A 99 -15.68 8.76 -1.30
N ASP A 100 -16.47 8.07 -2.11
CA ASP A 100 -17.00 6.75 -1.77
C ASP A 100 -15.85 5.74 -1.70
N ALA A 101 -15.76 5.01 -0.57
CA ALA A 101 -14.66 4.08 -0.36
C ALA A 101 -14.74 2.83 -1.25
N VAL A 102 -15.91 2.52 -1.80
CA VAL A 102 -16.15 1.31 -2.59
C VAL A 102 -15.86 1.50 -4.07
N ASN A 103 -16.33 2.61 -4.66
CA ASN A 103 -16.21 2.85 -6.10
C ASN A 103 -15.33 4.07 -6.45
N GLY A 104 -14.85 4.82 -5.45
CA GLY A 104 -13.99 5.98 -5.64
C GLY A 104 -14.70 7.24 -6.16
N GLU A 105 -16.03 7.24 -6.26
CA GLU A 105 -16.79 8.40 -6.75
C GLU A 105 -16.72 9.57 -5.76
N SER A 106 -16.53 10.79 -6.30
CA SER A 106 -16.61 12.02 -5.51
C SER A 106 -18.05 12.28 -5.06
N LEU A 107 -18.25 12.43 -3.75
CA LEU A 107 -19.56 12.70 -3.13
C LEU A 107 -19.73 14.17 -2.71
N GLY A 108 -18.68 14.99 -2.87
CA GLY A 108 -18.68 16.41 -2.54
C GLY A 108 -18.31 16.71 -1.09
N ALA A 109 -18.42 17.98 -0.71
CA ALA A 109 -18.07 18.48 0.61
C ALA A 109 -19.22 18.30 1.61
N VAL A 110 -18.89 17.93 2.84
CA VAL A 110 -19.84 17.87 3.97
C VAL A 110 -19.24 18.49 5.22
N ASP A 111 -20.07 18.98 6.13
CA ASP A 111 -19.62 19.43 7.45
C ASP A 111 -19.01 18.28 8.26
N HIS A 112 -18.09 18.59 9.17
CA HIS A 112 -17.46 17.61 10.07
C HIS A 112 -18.47 16.74 10.83
N ASP A 113 -19.61 17.32 11.21
CA ASP A 113 -20.67 16.63 11.95
C ASP A 113 -21.55 15.71 11.09
N ALA A 114 -21.41 15.72 9.77
CA ALA A 114 -22.17 14.83 8.88
C ALA A 114 -21.65 13.38 8.89
N VAL A 115 -20.43 13.17 9.40
CA VAL A 115 -19.73 11.88 9.35
C VAL A 115 -19.33 11.38 10.74
N THR A 116 -19.04 10.09 10.85
CA THR A 116 -18.53 9.46 12.06
C THR A 116 -17.25 8.69 11.75
N LYS A 117 -16.18 8.98 12.47
CA LYS A 117 -14.85 8.36 12.26
C LYS A 117 -14.83 6.90 12.68
N ILE A 118 -14.16 6.06 11.88
CA ILE A 118 -13.84 4.68 12.27
C ILE A 118 -12.59 4.68 13.14
N ASN A 119 -12.75 4.29 14.41
CA ASN A 119 -11.68 4.33 15.39
C ASN A 119 -10.89 3.03 15.49
N LEU A 120 -9.59 3.15 15.75
CA LEU A 120 -8.65 2.06 16.01
C LEU A 120 -8.01 2.18 17.39
N THR A 121 -7.61 1.04 17.94
CA THR A 121 -6.69 0.99 19.08
C THR A 121 -5.24 1.15 18.63
N ASN A 122 -4.32 1.46 19.55
CA ASN A 122 -2.89 1.55 19.22
C ASN A 122 -2.32 0.22 18.72
N LYS A 123 -2.74 -0.90 19.32
CA LYS A 123 -2.38 -2.24 18.85
C LYS A 123 -2.82 -2.44 17.40
N MET A 124 -4.07 -2.11 17.07
CA MET A 124 -4.59 -2.24 15.70
C MET A 124 -3.85 -1.34 14.71
N ARG A 125 -3.45 -0.12 15.10
CA ARG A 125 -2.63 0.75 14.24
C ARG A 125 -1.28 0.11 13.92
N GLY A 126 -0.64 -0.54 14.91
CA GLY A 126 0.60 -1.32 14.70
C GLY A 126 0.39 -2.46 13.69
N THR A 127 -0.63 -3.29 13.90
CA THR A 127 -0.99 -4.38 12.97
C THR A 127 -1.30 -3.85 11.57
N LEU A 128 -2.07 -2.76 11.46
CA LEU A 128 -2.46 -2.15 10.20
C LEU A 128 -1.26 -1.60 9.42
N ARG A 129 -0.28 -0.97 10.08
CA ARG A 129 0.96 -0.52 9.42
C ARG A 129 1.73 -1.68 8.79
N LYS A 130 1.86 -2.80 9.50
CA LYS A 130 2.52 -4.00 8.96
C LYS A 130 1.80 -4.54 7.73
N ILE A 131 0.46 -4.57 7.78
CA ILE A 131 -0.39 -5.02 6.67
C ILE A 131 -0.27 -4.07 5.47
N ILE A 132 -0.33 -2.76 5.70
CA ILE A 132 -0.18 -1.75 4.63
C ILE A 132 1.19 -1.92 3.96
N GLY A 133 2.27 -2.01 4.73
CA GLY A 133 3.60 -2.22 4.15
C GLY A 133 3.71 -3.46 3.26
N GLN A 134 3.04 -4.57 3.64
CA GLN A 134 2.97 -5.78 2.81
C GLN A 134 2.20 -5.57 1.50
N LEU A 135 1.08 -4.83 1.55
CA LEU A 135 0.30 -4.49 0.36
C LEU A 135 1.08 -3.55 -0.56
N GLU A 136 1.74 -2.53 0.00
CA GLU A 136 2.57 -1.59 -0.75
C GLU A 136 3.78 -2.30 -1.39
N LEU A 137 4.42 -3.24 -0.69
CA LEU A 137 5.51 -4.06 -1.23
C LEU A 137 5.08 -4.89 -2.44
N SER A 138 3.79 -5.22 -2.53
CA SER A 138 3.17 -6.00 -3.60
C SER A 138 2.45 -5.13 -4.64
N ALA A 139 2.52 -3.80 -4.54
CA ALA A 139 1.84 -2.89 -5.45
C ALA A 139 2.42 -2.97 -6.86
N ASP A 140 1.59 -2.72 -7.89
CA ASP A 140 2.04 -2.71 -9.28
C ASP A 140 2.99 -1.54 -9.59
N ASP A 141 2.81 -0.39 -8.92
CA ASP A 141 3.65 0.80 -9.07
C ASP A 141 4.99 0.65 -8.30
N PRO A 142 6.15 0.70 -8.97
CA PRO A 142 7.46 0.60 -8.31
C PRO A 142 7.71 1.73 -7.31
N THR A 143 7.13 2.92 -7.49
CA THR A 143 7.27 4.05 -6.57
C THR A 143 6.68 3.72 -5.19
N VAL A 144 5.51 3.07 -5.19
CA VAL A 144 4.83 2.61 -3.97
C VAL A 144 5.66 1.52 -3.29
N ARG A 145 6.18 0.55 -4.07
CA ARG A 145 7.05 -0.49 -3.52
C ARG A 145 8.33 0.06 -2.93
N LEU A 146 8.97 1.03 -3.59
CA LEU A 146 10.20 1.67 -3.10
C LEU A 146 9.97 2.37 -1.76
N ALA A 147 8.84 3.08 -1.62
CA ALA A 147 8.46 3.71 -0.37
C ALA A 147 8.24 2.67 0.73
N ALA A 148 7.57 1.55 0.41
CA ALA A 148 7.35 0.43 1.33
C ALA A 148 8.66 -0.15 1.84
N VAL A 149 9.61 -0.45 0.94
CA VAL A 149 10.93 -0.98 1.29
C VAL A 149 11.67 -0.05 2.24
N LYS A 150 11.70 1.27 1.94
CA LYS A 150 12.36 2.26 2.80
C LYS A 150 11.71 2.38 4.17
N ALA A 151 10.38 2.29 4.24
CA ALA A 151 9.66 2.31 5.52
C ALA A 151 9.94 1.04 6.33
N MET A 152 9.89 -0.13 5.68
CA MET A 152 10.16 -1.44 6.30
C MET A 152 11.59 -1.55 6.81
N ALA A 153 12.58 -1.05 6.06
CA ALA A 153 13.99 -1.09 6.43
C ALA A 153 14.31 -0.35 7.73
N ARG A 154 13.54 0.70 8.08
CA ARG A 154 13.76 1.49 9.32
C ARG A 154 13.38 0.76 10.59
N GLU A 155 12.44 -0.17 10.49
CA GLU A 155 11.89 -0.93 11.63
C GLU A 155 11.95 -2.45 11.34
N ALA A 156 13.01 -2.90 10.67
CA ALA A 156 13.13 -4.28 10.22
C ALA A 156 13.26 -5.25 11.40
N ASP A 157 12.31 -6.19 11.49
CA ASP A 157 12.41 -7.42 12.27
C ASP A 157 12.66 -8.61 11.34
N GLU A 158 12.93 -9.81 11.88
CA GLU A 158 13.23 -10.99 11.04
C GLU A 158 12.13 -11.27 10.00
N LYS A 159 10.87 -11.03 10.37
CA LYS A 159 9.73 -11.22 9.46
C LYS A 159 9.74 -10.20 8.32
N VAL A 160 10.12 -8.94 8.60
CA VAL A 160 10.33 -7.93 7.55
C VAL A 160 11.44 -8.36 6.61
N LEU A 161 12.57 -8.85 7.14
CA LEU A 161 13.70 -9.31 6.34
C LEU A 161 13.34 -10.50 5.45
N GLU A 162 12.57 -11.46 5.96
CA GLU A 162 12.01 -12.57 5.16
C GLU A 162 11.17 -12.05 3.97
N LEU A 163 10.27 -11.09 4.21
CA LEU A 163 9.45 -10.50 3.15
C LEU A 163 10.29 -9.77 2.09
N LEU A 164 11.33 -9.05 2.52
CA LEU A 164 12.25 -8.37 1.61
C LEU A 164 13.05 -9.38 0.77
N ARG A 165 13.54 -10.48 1.37
CA ARG A 165 14.20 -11.59 0.65
C ARG A 165 13.27 -12.24 -0.36
N GLU A 166 12.01 -12.49 -0.01
CA GLU A 166 11.03 -13.03 -0.97
C GLU A 166 10.72 -12.06 -2.12
N ARG A 167 10.77 -10.74 -1.84
CA ARG A 167 10.44 -9.71 -2.80
C ARG A 167 11.56 -9.48 -3.81
N VAL A 168 12.82 -9.51 -3.39
CA VAL A 168 13.97 -9.20 -4.27
C VAL A 168 14.07 -10.17 -5.44
N ASP A 169 13.75 -11.45 -5.21
CA ASP A 169 13.79 -12.51 -6.23
C ASP A 169 12.79 -12.28 -7.38
N LYS A 170 11.74 -11.48 -7.13
CA LYS A 170 10.65 -11.23 -8.08
C LYS A 170 10.65 -9.79 -8.59
N GLU A 171 11.51 -8.93 -8.06
CA GLU A 171 11.56 -7.51 -8.42
C GLU A 171 12.14 -7.31 -9.81
N GLN A 172 11.50 -6.44 -10.57
CA GLN A 172 11.91 -6.06 -11.92
C GLN A 172 12.45 -4.64 -11.97
N ASP A 173 12.03 -3.80 -11.02
CA ASP A 173 12.52 -2.43 -10.90
C ASP A 173 13.88 -2.40 -10.19
N GLU A 174 14.90 -1.86 -10.85
CA GLU A 174 16.27 -1.84 -10.33
C GLU A 174 16.42 -0.99 -9.07
N ASP A 175 15.70 0.13 -8.95
CA ASP A 175 15.78 1.00 -7.77
C ASP A 175 15.16 0.33 -6.56
N VAL A 176 14.03 -0.37 -6.74
CA VAL A 176 13.43 -1.18 -5.67
C VAL A 176 14.33 -2.34 -5.29
N ARG A 177 14.89 -3.07 -6.27
CA ARG A 177 15.82 -4.19 -6.02
C ARG A 177 17.04 -3.73 -5.24
N LEU A 178 17.62 -2.60 -5.63
CA LEU A 178 18.74 -1.97 -4.95
C LEU A 178 18.37 -1.58 -3.51
N ALA A 179 17.22 -0.93 -3.30
CA ALA A 179 16.78 -0.54 -1.97
C ALA A 179 16.58 -1.75 -1.05
N ILE A 180 16.05 -2.86 -1.57
CA ILE A 180 15.92 -4.11 -0.81
C ILE A 180 17.28 -4.65 -0.42
N ASN A 181 18.22 -4.74 -1.37
CA ASN A 181 19.57 -5.23 -1.10
C ASN A 181 20.29 -4.38 -0.05
N VAL A 182 20.19 -3.04 -0.15
CA VAL A 182 20.76 -2.13 0.84
C VAL A 182 20.16 -2.39 2.23
N ALA A 183 18.84 -2.59 2.34
CA ALA A 183 18.20 -2.89 3.61
C ALA A 183 18.70 -4.22 4.22
N LEU A 184 18.88 -5.26 3.41
CA LEU A 184 19.41 -6.55 3.87
C LEU A 184 20.88 -6.44 4.30
N LEU A 185 21.71 -5.72 3.52
CA LEU A 185 23.11 -5.51 3.87
C LEU A 185 23.28 -4.69 5.15
N LEU A 186 22.44 -3.67 5.37
CA LEU A 186 22.45 -2.89 6.61
C LEU A 186 22.15 -3.77 7.83
N GLN A 187 21.30 -4.80 7.68
CA GLN A 187 21.08 -5.78 8.74
C GLN A 187 22.31 -6.71 8.92
N ASP A 188 22.90 -7.18 7.83
CA ASP A 188 24.07 -8.07 7.87
C ASP A 188 25.28 -7.37 8.53
N MET A 189 25.37 -6.04 8.45
CA MET A 189 26.37 -5.24 9.19
C MET A 189 26.25 -5.38 10.71
N ASP A 190 25.08 -5.72 11.25
CA ASP A 190 24.87 -5.91 12.69
C ASP A 190 25.00 -7.38 13.12
N SER A 191 25.39 -8.27 12.21
CA SER A 191 25.51 -9.69 12.51
C SER A 191 26.60 -9.97 13.55
N ASP A 192 26.38 -10.95 14.42
CA ASP A 192 27.44 -11.47 15.30
C ASP A 192 28.59 -12.13 14.50
N ASP A 193 28.33 -12.55 13.24
CA ASP A 193 29.34 -13.12 12.35
C ASP A 193 30.19 -12.02 11.68
N LYS A 194 31.47 -11.93 12.08
CA LYS A 194 32.46 -11.00 11.53
C LYS A 194 32.57 -11.08 10.01
N ALA A 195 32.59 -12.28 9.44
CA ALA A 195 32.77 -12.46 8.00
C ALA A 195 31.57 -11.92 7.23
N LEU A 196 30.37 -12.07 7.79
CA LEU A 196 29.15 -11.49 7.22
C LEU A 196 29.15 -9.96 7.34
N ARG A 197 29.55 -9.40 8.49
CA ARG A 197 29.68 -7.93 8.67
C ARG A 197 30.62 -7.32 7.63
N ILE A 198 31.83 -7.87 7.47
CA ILE A 198 32.83 -7.36 6.51
C ILE A 198 32.29 -7.41 5.08
N LYS A 199 31.69 -8.54 4.68
CA LYS A 199 31.10 -8.69 3.34
C LYS A 199 30.00 -7.66 3.10
N ALA A 200 29.18 -7.38 4.11
CA ALA A 200 28.12 -6.38 4.01
C ALA A 200 28.68 -4.96 3.85
N ILE A 201 29.68 -4.59 4.67
CA ILE A 201 30.38 -3.30 4.58
C ILE A 201 31.02 -3.13 3.20
N GLU A 202 31.70 -4.15 2.68
CA GLU A 202 32.31 -4.11 1.35
C GLU A 202 31.28 -3.90 0.24
N ALA A 203 30.15 -4.60 0.29
CA ALA A 203 29.06 -4.42 -0.66
C ALA A 203 28.47 -3.01 -0.59
N LEU A 204 28.30 -2.46 0.62
CA LEU A 204 27.74 -1.13 0.84
C LEU A 204 28.67 0.02 0.42
N LYS A 205 29.99 -0.21 0.22
CA LYS A 205 30.90 0.81 -0.33
C LYS A 205 30.46 1.33 -1.70
N ALA A 206 29.76 0.51 -2.49
CA ALA A 206 29.22 0.90 -3.78
C ALA A 206 27.93 1.75 -3.69
N HIS A 207 27.40 1.97 -2.48
CA HIS A 207 26.11 2.59 -2.24
C HIS A 207 26.26 3.84 -1.39
N ASN A 208 26.20 5.01 -2.03
CA ASN A 208 26.26 6.30 -1.33
C ASN A 208 24.88 6.67 -0.76
N SER A 209 24.57 6.21 0.46
CA SER A 209 23.35 6.59 1.18
C SER A 209 23.66 7.15 2.57
N HIS A 210 22.85 8.12 3.01
CA HIS A 210 22.97 8.66 4.37
C HIS A 210 22.76 7.59 5.44
N ASP A 211 21.90 6.60 5.17
CA ASP A 211 21.64 5.51 6.11
C ASP A 211 22.88 4.63 6.31
N VAL A 212 23.63 4.34 5.24
CA VAL A 212 24.91 3.61 5.30
C VAL A 212 25.95 4.41 6.07
N VAL A 213 26.09 5.70 5.79
CA VAL A 213 27.03 6.58 6.51
C VAL A 213 26.69 6.66 7.99
N ASN A 214 25.42 6.87 8.33
CA ASN A 214 24.98 6.91 9.72
C ASN A 214 25.25 5.58 10.43
N ARG A 215 25.04 4.45 9.76
CA ARG A 215 25.29 3.13 10.35
C ARG A 215 26.78 2.87 10.59
N LEU A 216 27.63 3.18 9.61
CA LEU A 216 29.09 3.07 9.76
C LEU A 216 29.62 3.98 10.87
N ASN A 217 29.10 5.21 10.98
CA ASN A 217 29.49 6.13 12.05
C ASN A 217 29.13 5.59 13.43
N ALA A 218 27.97 4.94 13.59
CA ALA A 218 27.56 4.32 14.85
C ALA A 218 28.48 3.15 15.25
N MET A 219 29.01 2.38 14.30
CA MET A 219 29.93 1.28 14.59
C MET A 219 31.29 1.76 15.13
N VAL A 220 31.77 2.92 14.64
CA VAL A 220 33.05 3.51 15.07
C VAL A 220 32.91 4.49 16.24
N GLU A 221 31.71 4.63 16.79
CA GLU A 221 31.48 5.40 18.00
C GLU A 221 32.20 4.75 19.19
N LYS A 222 32.61 5.54 20.16
CA LYS A 222 33.34 5.07 21.35
C LYS A 222 32.48 5.17 22.59
N ASP A 223 32.62 4.21 23.49
CA ASP A 223 32.01 4.25 24.81
C ASP A 223 32.68 5.29 25.74
N GLU A 224 32.14 5.45 26.94
CA GLU A 224 32.68 6.37 27.96
C GLU A 224 34.13 6.02 28.37
N ASN A 225 34.60 4.81 28.09
CA ASN A 225 35.95 4.33 28.37
C ASN A 225 36.91 4.52 27.18
N GLY A 226 36.42 5.05 26.05
CA GLY A 226 37.19 5.26 24.83
C GLY A 226 37.41 4.00 23.98
N ALA A 227 36.74 2.89 24.29
CA ALA A 227 36.70 1.68 23.48
C ALA A 227 35.66 1.84 22.36
N TYR A 228 35.92 1.27 21.18
CA TYR A 228 34.93 1.28 20.09
C TYR A 228 33.71 0.42 20.46
N LEU A 229 32.53 0.83 20.01
CA LEU A 229 31.30 0.03 20.14
C LEU A 229 31.35 -1.22 19.25
N GLU A 230 32.08 -1.19 18.12
CA GLU A 230 32.44 -2.40 17.38
C GLU A 230 33.40 -3.27 18.23
N PRO A 231 33.01 -4.52 18.55
CA PRO A 231 33.82 -5.41 19.38
C PRO A 231 35.06 -5.95 18.66
N ASP A 232 35.08 -5.95 17.32
CA ASP A 232 36.23 -6.37 16.53
C ASP A 232 37.21 -5.21 16.28
N SER A 233 38.50 -5.49 16.41
CA SER A 233 39.56 -4.49 16.24
C SER A 233 40.00 -4.28 14.78
N GLU A 234 39.57 -5.17 13.87
CA GLU A 234 39.89 -5.13 12.43
C GLU A 234 38.70 -4.67 11.59
#